data_AF-M5RSR7-F1
#
_entry.id   AF-M5RSR7-F1
#
_cell.length_a   1.000
_cell.length_b   1.000
_cell.length_c   1.000
_cell.angle_alpha   90.00
_cell.angle_beta   90.00
_cell.angle_gamma   90.00
#
_symmetry.space_group_name_H-M   'P 1'
#
loop_
_entity.id
_entity.type
_entity.pdbx_description
1 polymer ?
#
loop_
_entity_poly.entity_id
_entity_poly.type
_entity_poly.pdbx_seq_one_letter_code
_entity_poly.pdbx_strand_id
1 'polypeptide(L)'
;MTVVARNLVYFVAAMLCLVMQLGCSDDSPDAAAQPAVSLTGAEGVAADAPASPSNDSAASSSTTSKPAEADEEAEVEPWDFSPYKVLVWIVSDDPRVNAESVRQPLQEFLDRDFAAVWRLDFADAPAAVANAASRNLGEMTYEAITASDPVVAVKRDHEDAVRLRTAANVGEIIQDVHSTQGMIDEVRRRAADAGDVSMDGVNDRLLPVDGDAIAVSKMWENPATEAILVSRGMALLLDDPEAKIIPLPLSGLVIEAIDSYDKIFVVRIDEDVAPATVSVVEIDTLMRHFGPVATQNFVQPSEMASTIGRTMIEAFAPVVRIEDAGKKNAKG
;
A
#
# COMPACT_ATOMS: atom_id res chain seq x y z
N MET A 1 -40.33 -41.84 11.96
CA MET A 1 -41.28 -40.90 11.33
C MET A 1 -40.86 -39.42 11.42
N THR A 2 -39.62 -39.11 11.80
CA THR A 2 -39.20 -37.75 12.19
C THR A 2 -38.21 -37.10 11.20
N VAL A 3 -37.70 -37.84 10.22
CA VAL A 3 -36.73 -37.33 9.23
C VAL A 3 -37.44 -36.76 7.99
N VAL A 4 -38.58 -37.32 7.61
CA VAL A 4 -39.35 -36.89 6.42
C VAL A 4 -39.99 -35.50 6.64
N ALA A 5 -40.42 -35.19 7.86
CA ALA A 5 -40.99 -33.88 8.19
C ALA A 5 -39.94 -32.75 8.15
N ARG A 6 -38.67 -33.05 8.43
CA ARG A 6 -37.60 -32.04 8.45
C ARG A 6 -37.17 -31.64 7.03
N ASN A 7 -37.15 -32.59 6.10
CA ASN A 7 -36.79 -32.29 4.70
C ASN A 7 -37.89 -31.54 3.94
N LEU A 8 -39.16 -31.71 4.33
CA LEU A 8 -40.28 -30.97 3.71
C LEU A 8 -40.24 -29.47 4.05
N VAL A 9 -39.80 -29.11 5.26
CA VAL A 9 -39.68 -27.70 5.69
C VAL A 9 -38.56 -26.98 4.94
N TYR A 10 -37.42 -27.63 4.72
CA TYR A 10 -36.33 -27.04 3.92
C TYR A 10 -36.68 -26.87 2.45
N PHE A 11 -37.47 -27.81 1.87
CA PHE A 11 -37.87 -27.71 0.47
C PHE A 11 -38.88 -26.57 0.22
N VAL A 12 -39.81 -26.33 1.15
CA VAL A 12 -40.78 -25.23 1.04
C VAL A 12 -40.10 -23.87 1.27
N ALA A 13 -39.10 -23.78 2.15
CA ALA A 13 -38.34 -22.55 2.36
C ALA A 13 -37.46 -22.18 1.14
N ALA A 14 -36.82 -23.16 0.50
CA ALA A 14 -36.02 -22.93 -0.70
C ALA A 14 -36.89 -22.51 -1.91
N MET A 15 -38.10 -23.04 -2.03
CA MET A 15 -39.02 -22.70 -3.12
C MET A 15 -39.63 -21.30 -2.96
N LEU A 16 -39.79 -20.80 -1.73
CA LEU A 16 -40.30 -19.45 -1.48
C LEU A 16 -39.27 -18.35 -1.80
N CYS A 17 -37.97 -18.60 -1.60
CA CYS A 17 -36.92 -17.65 -1.99
C CYS A 17 -36.75 -17.52 -3.51
N LEU A 18 -36.95 -18.60 -4.26
CA LEU A 18 -36.80 -18.58 -5.73
C LEU A 18 -37.92 -17.79 -6.44
N VAL A 19 -39.11 -17.67 -5.84
CA VAL A 19 -40.24 -16.93 -6.41
C VAL A 19 -40.11 -15.41 -6.20
N MET A 20 -39.27 -14.93 -5.27
CA MET A 20 -39.07 -13.50 -5.04
C MET A 20 -38.00 -12.84 -5.93
N GLN A 21 -37.23 -13.60 -6.72
CA GLN A 21 -36.16 -13.04 -7.57
C GLN A 21 -36.53 -12.89 -9.06
N LEU A 22 -37.80 -13.13 -9.44
CA LEU A 22 -38.25 -13.12 -10.84
C LEU A 22 -39.25 -11.99 -11.18
N GLY A 23 -39.31 -10.92 -10.39
CA GLY A 23 -40.21 -9.79 -10.65
C GLY A 23 -39.54 -8.44 -10.48
N CYS A 24 -38.90 -7.95 -11.54
CA CYS A 24 -38.81 -6.53 -11.93
C CYS A 24 -37.98 -6.42 -13.22
N SER A 25 -38.68 -6.50 -14.37
CA SER A 25 -38.20 -6.08 -15.68
C SER A 25 -39.06 -4.92 -16.18
N ASP A 26 -38.49 -4.14 -17.10
CA ASP A 26 -39.00 -2.95 -17.82
C ASP A 26 -38.85 -1.63 -17.02
N ASP A 27 -38.30 -0.54 -17.57
CA ASP A 27 -38.46 -0.02 -18.93
C ASP A 27 -37.32 0.96 -19.31
N SER A 28 -36.88 0.95 -20.56
CA SER A 28 -36.08 1.99 -21.23
C SER A 28 -36.99 2.66 -22.26
N PRO A 29 -36.96 3.99 -22.47
CA PRO A 29 -35.98 4.54 -23.43
C PRO A 29 -35.56 6.01 -23.14
N ASP A 30 -34.43 6.49 -23.67
CA ASP A 30 -34.41 7.37 -24.86
C ASP A 30 -33.00 7.84 -25.23
N ALA A 31 -32.82 8.04 -26.53
CA ALA A 31 -31.59 8.41 -27.21
C ALA A 31 -31.45 9.94 -27.37
N ALA A 32 -30.23 10.47 -27.24
CA ALA A 32 -29.77 11.70 -27.89
C ALA A 32 -28.24 11.77 -27.80
N ALA A 33 -27.53 11.49 -28.89
CA ALA A 33 -27.01 12.47 -29.84
C ALA A 33 -25.70 13.15 -29.39
N GLN A 34 -24.61 12.72 -30.02
CA GLN A 34 -23.30 13.38 -30.06
C GLN A 34 -23.39 14.78 -30.70
N PRO A 35 -22.34 15.58 -30.57
CA PRO A 35 -21.68 16.00 -31.80
C PRO A 35 -20.17 15.78 -31.80
N ALA A 36 -19.72 15.20 -32.91
CA ALA A 36 -18.35 15.21 -33.38
C ALA A 36 -17.95 16.63 -33.82
N VAL A 37 -16.72 17.04 -33.51
CA VAL A 37 -16.08 18.20 -34.14
C VAL A 37 -14.90 17.69 -34.96
N SER A 38 -15.11 17.62 -36.27
CA SER A 38 -14.07 17.53 -37.28
C SER A 38 -13.49 18.92 -37.52
N LEU A 39 -12.15 19.02 -37.54
CA LEU A 39 -11.45 20.11 -38.22
C LEU A 39 -10.38 19.48 -39.12
N THR A 40 -10.73 19.37 -40.40
CA THR A 40 -9.79 19.20 -41.51
C THR A 40 -9.84 20.45 -42.39
N GLY A 41 -8.68 20.84 -42.90
CA GLY A 41 -8.47 21.89 -43.89
C GLY A 41 -7.40 22.88 -43.45
N ALA A 42 -6.40 23.27 -44.24
CA ALA A 42 -5.87 22.86 -45.53
C ALA A 42 -4.67 23.79 -45.82
N GLU A 43 -3.70 23.31 -46.61
CA GLU A 43 -2.72 24.07 -47.43
C GLU A 43 -1.70 24.97 -46.67
N GLY A 44 -0.37 24.90 -46.83
CA GLY A 44 0.48 24.34 -47.87
C GLY A 44 1.27 25.47 -48.54
N VAL A 45 2.54 25.72 -48.18
CA VAL A 45 3.53 26.42 -49.03
C VAL A 45 4.97 25.97 -48.71
N ALA A 46 5.57 25.32 -49.72
CA ALA A 46 6.96 25.31 -50.20
C ALA A 46 8.18 25.66 -49.31
N ALA A 47 9.11 24.70 -49.29
CA ALA A 47 10.54 24.76 -49.65
C ALA A 47 11.38 26.01 -49.28
N ASP A 48 12.43 25.80 -48.47
CA ASP A 48 13.80 26.06 -48.94
C ASP A 48 14.83 25.28 -48.09
N ALA A 49 15.78 24.64 -48.76
CA ALA A 49 17.06 24.21 -48.22
C ALA A 49 18.11 24.81 -49.14
N PRO A 50 19.24 25.31 -48.63
CA PRO A 50 20.41 24.43 -48.62
C PRO A 50 21.48 24.74 -47.56
N ALA A 51 22.46 23.82 -47.56
CA ALA A 51 23.89 24.03 -47.29
C ALA A 51 24.43 23.64 -45.90
N SER A 52 24.95 22.42 -45.85
CA SER A 52 26.22 22.13 -45.15
C SER A 52 27.38 22.88 -45.81
N PRO A 53 28.45 23.15 -45.04
CA PRO A 53 29.73 22.58 -45.47
C PRO A 53 30.46 21.87 -44.34
N SER A 54 31.01 20.72 -44.71
CA SER A 54 32.03 19.97 -43.99
C SER A 54 33.34 20.75 -43.91
N ASN A 55 34.08 20.61 -42.81
CA ASN A 55 35.54 20.74 -42.85
C ASN A 55 36.20 19.84 -41.79
N ASP A 56 36.89 18.82 -42.27
CA ASP A 56 37.87 18.01 -41.54
C ASP A 56 39.17 18.80 -41.35
N SER A 57 39.80 18.71 -40.17
CA SER A 57 41.23 18.35 -40.02
C SER A 57 41.76 18.51 -38.58
N ALA A 58 42.04 17.37 -37.98
CA ALA A 58 43.27 16.98 -37.27
C ALA A 58 44.07 17.97 -36.38
N ALA A 59 44.14 17.58 -35.11
CA ALA A 59 45.32 17.46 -34.23
C ALA A 59 46.16 18.71 -33.87
N SER A 60 46.17 19.07 -32.58
CA SER A 60 47.36 18.85 -31.74
C SER A 60 47.10 19.05 -30.25
N SER A 61 47.75 18.18 -29.48
CA SER A 61 47.80 18.03 -28.03
C SER A 61 48.41 19.21 -27.28
N SER A 62 47.88 19.53 -26.10
CA SER A 62 48.70 19.95 -24.96
C SER A 62 48.08 19.51 -23.63
N THR A 63 48.75 18.54 -23.03
CA THR A 63 48.59 17.98 -21.69
C THR A 63 48.70 19.06 -20.62
N THR A 64 47.75 19.13 -19.69
CA THR A 64 48.01 19.61 -18.33
C THR A 64 47.12 18.84 -17.37
N SER A 65 47.74 17.92 -16.65
CA SER A 65 47.13 17.04 -15.65
C SER A 65 46.85 17.81 -14.35
N LYS A 66 45.62 17.70 -13.82
CA LYS A 66 45.25 17.94 -12.41
C LYS A 66 44.09 16.99 -12.06
N PRO A 67 43.95 16.58 -10.78
CA PRO A 67 43.58 15.23 -10.40
C PRO A 67 42.10 14.96 -10.61
N ALA A 68 41.79 13.72 -10.98
CA ALA A 68 40.44 13.19 -11.01
C ALA A 68 39.87 13.17 -9.59
N GLU A 69 39.09 14.20 -9.26
CA GLU A 69 37.90 14.01 -8.43
C GLU A 69 36.99 13.09 -9.26
N ALA A 70 36.83 11.86 -8.79
CA ALA A 70 35.70 11.04 -9.21
C ALA A 70 34.47 11.71 -8.58
N ASP A 71 34.00 12.76 -9.25
CA ASP A 71 32.59 13.12 -9.17
C ASP A 71 31.86 11.87 -9.68
N GLU A 72 31.31 11.10 -8.76
CA GLU A 72 30.17 10.26 -9.06
C GLU A 72 29.20 11.18 -9.78
N GLU A 73 29.06 10.99 -11.10
CA GLU A 73 27.99 11.58 -11.90
C GLU A 73 26.69 11.07 -11.28
N ALA A 74 26.25 11.74 -10.21
CA ALA A 74 24.90 11.60 -9.70
C ALA A 74 24.02 11.90 -10.91
N GLU A 75 23.35 10.87 -11.41
CA GLU A 75 22.37 11.01 -12.48
C GLU A 75 21.49 12.20 -12.09
N VAL A 76 21.65 13.31 -12.81
CA VAL A 76 20.84 14.49 -12.60
C VAL A 76 19.45 14.09 -13.08
N GLU A 77 18.61 13.62 -12.15
CA GLU A 77 17.22 13.33 -12.44
C GLU A 77 16.64 14.58 -13.13
N PRO A 78 16.04 14.42 -14.32
CA PRO A 78 15.37 15.52 -14.98
C PRO A 78 14.42 16.18 -14.00
N TRP A 79 14.65 17.47 -13.74
CA TRP A 79 13.98 18.27 -12.71
C TRP A 79 12.44 18.31 -12.77
N ASP A 80 11.85 17.77 -13.85
CA ASP A 80 10.43 17.81 -14.17
C ASP A 80 9.66 16.53 -13.81
N PHE A 81 10.32 15.41 -13.49
CA PHE A 81 9.60 14.14 -13.29
C PHE A 81 10.34 13.16 -12.38
N SER A 82 9.73 12.83 -11.23
CA SER A 82 10.13 11.70 -10.39
C SER A 82 9.11 10.55 -10.57
N PRO A 83 9.54 9.35 -11.01
CA PRO A 83 8.67 8.19 -11.14
C PRO A 83 8.06 7.78 -9.79
N TYR A 84 6.85 7.20 -9.82
CA TYR A 84 6.22 6.69 -8.60
C TYR A 84 7.02 5.52 -8.02
N LYS A 85 7.28 5.56 -6.72
CA LYS A 85 7.67 4.40 -5.92
C LYS A 85 6.45 3.51 -5.69
N VAL A 86 6.43 2.36 -6.35
CA VAL A 86 5.29 1.45 -6.35
C VAL A 86 5.65 0.15 -5.65
N LEU A 87 4.92 -0.19 -4.60
CA LEU A 87 5.01 -1.49 -3.96
C LEU A 87 3.92 -2.42 -4.47
N VAL A 88 4.28 -3.66 -4.80
CA VAL A 88 3.34 -4.72 -5.17
C VAL A 88 3.33 -5.76 -4.07
N TRP A 89 2.21 -5.83 -3.35
CA TRP A 89 1.93 -6.85 -2.35
C TRP A 89 1.23 -8.05 -2.98
N ILE A 90 1.84 -9.22 -2.84
CA ILE A 90 1.27 -10.47 -3.34
C ILE A 90 0.50 -11.20 -2.23
N VAL A 91 -0.73 -11.58 -2.55
CA VAL A 91 -1.62 -12.41 -1.72
C VAL A 91 -2.03 -13.60 -2.58
N SER A 92 -1.66 -14.81 -2.18
CA SER A 92 -1.96 -16.04 -2.92
C SER A 92 -2.53 -17.11 -1.98
N ASP A 93 -3.43 -17.93 -2.50
CA ASP A 93 -3.88 -19.17 -1.88
C ASP A 93 -2.88 -20.34 -2.09
N ASP A 94 -2.10 -20.33 -3.18
CA ASP A 94 -0.99 -21.26 -3.41
C ASP A 94 0.33 -20.72 -2.80
N PRO A 95 0.97 -21.41 -1.84
CA PRO A 95 2.24 -20.98 -1.24
C PRO A 95 3.43 -20.99 -2.20
N ARG A 96 3.31 -21.60 -3.38
CA ARG A 96 4.33 -21.57 -4.45
C ARG A 96 4.30 -20.25 -5.22
N VAL A 97 3.19 -19.51 -5.14
CA VAL A 97 3.02 -18.20 -5.75
C VAL A 97 3.22 -17.14 -4.68
N ASN A 98 4.32 -16.40 -4.80
CA ASN A 98 4.76 -15.39 -3.84
C ASN A 98 5.47 -14.26 -4.60
N ALA A 99 5.85 -13.20 -3.90
CA ALA A 99 6.50 -12.04 -4.48
C ALA A 99 7.77 -12.40 -5.26
N GLU A 100 8.58 -13.36 -4.78
CA GLU A 100 9.78 -13.79 -5.47
C GLU A 100 9.47 -14.51 -6.79
N SER A 101 8.48 -15.41 -6.79
CA SER A 101 8.14 -16.20 -7.98
C SER A 101 7.47 -15.40 -9.10
N VAL A 102 6.80 -14.28 -8.77
CA VAL A 102 6.17 -13.40 -9.77
C VAL A 102 7.04 -12.20 -10.18
N ARG A 103 8.04 -11.83 -9.37
CA ARG A 103 8.84 -10.59 -9.53
C ARG A 103 9.38 -10.41 -10.94
N GLN A 104 10.27 -11.32 -11.38
CA GLN A 104 10.95 -11.18 -12.66
C GLN A 104 9.98 -11.13 -13.85
N PRO A 105 9.06 -12.10 -14.04
CA PRO A 105 8.18 -12.10 -15.21
C PRO A 105 7.20 -10.91 -15.22
N LEU A 106 6.77 -10.43 -14.05
CA LEU A 106 5.92 -9.25 -13.94
C LEU A 106 6.69 -7.96 -14.23
N GLN A 107 7.92 -7.84 -13.73
CA GLN A 107 8.79 -6.71 -14.02
C GLN A 107 9.10 -6.62 -15.52
N GLU A 108 9.47 -7.73 -16.16
CA GLU A 108 9.71 -7.77 -17.61
C GLU A 108 8.48 -7.36 -18.42
N PHE A 109 7.28 -7.72 -17.96
CA PHE A 109 6.03 -7.32 -18.59
C PHE A 109 5.75 -5.81 -18.46
N LEU A 110 5.94 -5.26 -17.26
CA LEU A 110 5.65 -3.85 -16.96
C LEU A 110 6.74 -2.90 -17.49
N ASP A 111 7.99 -3.34 -17.56
CA ASP A 111 9.11 -2.51 -18.01
C ASP A 111 8.93 -1.98 -19.44
N ARG A 112 8.20 -2.71 -20.30
CA ARG A 112 7.91 -2.29 -21.67
C ARG A 112 7.22 -0.93 -21.75
N ASP A 113 6.23 -0.70 -20.88
CA ASP A 113 5.33 0.46 -20.97
C ASP A 113 5.43 1.39 -19.75
N PHE A 114 5.90 0.89 -18.59
CA PHE A 114 5.86 1.59 -17.30
C PHE A 114 7.22 1.79 -16.64
N ALA A 115 8.34 1.33 -17.22
CA ALA A 115 9.68 1.55 -16.66
C ALA A 115 10.03 3.05 -16.45
N ALA A 116 9.44 3.93 -17.27
CA ALA A 116 9.60 5.37 -17.10
C ALA A 116 8.79 5.92 -15.93
N VAL A 117 7.65 5.30 -15.58
CA VAL A 117 6.64 5.87 -14.67
C VAL A 117 6.69 5.24 -13.28
N TRP A 118 7.07 3.96 -13.18
CA TRP A 118 7.10 3.22 -11.91
C TRP A 118 8.52 2.78 -11.55
N ARG A 119 8.81 2.81 -10.25
CA ARG A 119 9.91 2.11 -9.60
C ARG A 119 9.27 1.02 -8.76
N LEU A 120 9.41 -0.22 -9.20
CA LEU A 120 8.65 -1.35 -8.65
C LEU A 120 9.46 -2.08 -7.59
N ASP A 121 8.84 -2.27 -6.43
CA ASP A 121 9.27 -3.20 -5.40
C ASP A 121 8.20 -4.28 -5.20
N PHE A 122 8.63 -5.49 -4.85
CA PHE A 122 7.75 -6.64 -4.68
C PHE A 122 8.00 -7.29 -3.32
N ALA A 123 6.93 -7.47 -2.56
CA ALA A 123 6.94 -8.15 -1.27
C ALA A 123 5.68 -8.99 -1.08
N ASP A 124 5.78 -10.06 -0.28
CA ASP A 124 4.57 -10.73 0.18
C ASP A 124 3.78 -9.79 1.07
N ALA A 125 2.45 -9.82 0.96
CA ALA A 125 1.60 -8.97 1.76
C ALA A 125 1.77 -9.32 3.26
N PRO A 126 1.90 -8.31 4.15
CA PRO A 126 1.83 -8.53 5.59
C PRO A 126 0.54 -9.28 5.96
N ALA A 127 0.58 -10.11 7.00
CA ALA A 127 -0.55 -10.99 7.36
C ALA A 127 -1.88 -10.24 7.52
N ALA A 128 -1.87 -9.00 8.04
CA ALA A 128 -3.07 -8.18 8.17
C ALA A 128 -3.67 -7.81 6.79
N VAL A 129 -2.82 -7.43 5.83
CA VAL A 129 -3.20 -7.12 4.45
C VAL A 129 -3.69 -8.38 3.74
N ALA A 130 -2.95 -9.49 3.84
CA ALA A 130 -3.32 -10.76 3.22
C ALA A 130 -4.70 -11.23 3.71
N ASN A 131 -4.92 -11.24 5.02
CA ASN A 131 -6.21 -11.63 5.60
C ASN A 131 -7.36 -10.70 5.18
N ALA A 132 -7.12 -9.39 5.08
CA ALA A 132 -8.12 -8.44 4.62
C ALA A 132 -8.47 -8.67 3.14
N ALA A 133 -7.46 -8.83 2.29
CA ALA A 133 -7.60 -9.10 0.87
C ALA A 133 -8.32 -10.41 0.56
N SER A 134 -8.01 -11.49 1.29
CA SER A 134 -8.70 -12.78 1.16
C SER A 134 -10.17 -12.71 1.54
N ARG A 135 -10.55 -11.86 2.50
CA ARG A 135 -11.96 -11.67 2.90
C ARG A 135 -12.74 -10.87 1.87
N ASN A 136 -12.29 -9.65 1.59
CA ASN A 136 -12.92 -8.78 0.59
C ASN A 136 -11.96 -7.67 0.19
N LEU A 137 -11.33 -7.81 -0.98
CA LEU A 137 -10.40 -6.83 -1.54
C LEU A 137 -11.03 -5.44 -1.72
N GLY A 138 -12.33 -5.38 -2.04
CA GLY A 138 -13.03 -4.11 -2.33
C GLY A 138 -13.54 -3.35 -1.11
N GLU A 139 -13.54 -3.97 0.07
CA GLU A 139 -13.93 -3.33 1.34
C GLU A 139 -12.73 -3.06 2.26
N MET A 140 -11.51 -3.18 1.73
CA MET A 140 -10.31 -2.87 2.50
C MET A 140 -10.25 -1.37 2.81
N THR A 141 -9.86 -1.06 4.05
CA THR A 141 -9.63 0.30 4.51
C THR A 141 -8.26 0.42 5.14
N TYR A 142 -7.76 1.66 5.23
CA TYR A 142 -6.48 1.96 5.85
C TYR A 142 -6.44 1.50 7.31
N GLU A 143 -7.51 1.74 8.05
CA GLU A 143 -7.66 1.33 9.45
C GLU A 143 -7.64 -0.19 9.57
N ALA A 144 -8.29 -0.91 8.64
CA ALA A 144 -8.35 -2.37 8.69
C ALA A 144 -6.97 -3.01 8.47
N ILE A 145 -6.18 -2.52 7.51
CA ILE A 145 -4.87 -3.10 7.21
C ILE A 145 -3.79 -2.71 8.22
N THR A 146 -3.89 -1.53 8.83
CA THR A 146 -2.95 -1.07 9.87
C THR A 146 -3.37 -1.47 11.28
N ALA A 147 -4.55 -2.08 11.47
CA ALA A 147 -5.09 -2.40 12.79
C ALA A 147 -4.18 -3.30 13.63
N SER A 148 -3.38 -4.15 12.99
CA SER A 148 -2.46 -5.06 13.65
C SER A 148 -1.08 -4.46 13.94
N ASP A 149 -0.77 -3.26 13.42
CA ASP A 149 0.53 -2.64 13.66
C ASP A 149 0.69 -2.34 15.16
N PRO A 150 1.78 -2.80 15.81
CA PRO A 150 2.07 -2.47 17.19
C PRO A 150 2.38 -0.97 17.35
N VAL A 151 1.75 -0.36 18.35
CA VAL A 151 1.90 1.07 18.67
C VAL A 151 1.93 1.28 20.18
N VAL A 152 2.58 2.35 20.62
CA VAL A 152 2.45 2.81 21.99
C VAL A 152 1.28 3.79 22.06
N ALA A 153 0.27 3.45 22.85
CA ALA A 153 -0.81 4.34 23.21
C ALA A 153 -0.42 5.10 24.48
N VAL A 154 -0.45 6.43 24.43
CA VAL A 154 -0.23 7.31 25.59
C VAL A 154 -1.47 8.16 25.83
N LYS A 155 -1.85 8.38 27.08
CA LYS A 155 -3.04 9.17 27.41
C LYS A 155 -2.90 10.62 26.93
N ARG A 156 -3.94 11.17 26.29
CA ARG A 156 -3.92 12.56 25.82
C ARG A 156 -3.95 13.61 26.93
N ASP A 157 -4.40 13.25 28.11
CA ASP A 157 -4.42 14.13 29.30
C ASP A 157 -3.11 14.07 30.12
N HIS A 158 -2.12 13.29 29.68
CA HIS A 158 -0.79 13.26 30.29
C HIS A 158 -0.14 14.65 30.28
N GLU A 159 0.59 15.02 31.34
CA GLU A 159 1.21 16.35 31.50
C GLU A 159 2.09 16.73 30.30
N ASP A 160 2.91 15.78 29.83
CA ASP A 160 3.78 15.93 28.66
C ASP A 160 3.14 15.51 27.32
N ALA A 161 1.82 15.33 27.22
CA ALA A 161 1.16 14.83 26.00
C ALA A 161 1.51 15.64 24.74
N VAL A 162 1.79 16.93 24.86
CA VAL A 162 2.18 17.81 23.74
C VAL A 162 3.57 17.44 23.16
N ARG A 163 4.47 16.97 24.03
CA ARG A 163 5.87 16.64 23.70
C ARG A 163 6.03 15.23 23.16
N LEU A 164 5.15 14.31 23.57
CA LEU A 164 5.17 12.91 23.16
C LEU A 164 4.73 12.74 21.70
N ARG A 165 5.64 12.88 20.73
CA ARG A 165 5.33 12.81 19.29
C ARG A 165 5.98 11.62 18.59
N THR A 166 7.13 11.20 19.07
CA THR A 166 7.93 10.11 18.51
C THR A 166 8.23 9.06 19.57
N ALA A 167 8.67 7.87 19.16
CA ALA A 167 9.14 6.83 20.06
C ALA A 167 10.27 7.33 20.97
N ALA A 168 11.20 8.14 20.46
CA ALA A 168 12.25 8.77 21.26
C ALA A 168 11.72 9.62 22.43
N ASN A 169 10.66 10.40 22.21
CA ASN A 169 10.06 11.16 23.31
C ASN A 169 9.42 10.25 24.36
N VAL A 170 8.84 9.12 23.93
CA VAL A 170 8.30 8.11 24.85
C VAL A 170 9.43 7.50 25.67
N GLY A 171 10.53 7.07 25.05
CA GLY A 171 11.67 6.48 25.76
C GLY A 171 12.32 7.42 26.78
N GLU A 172 12.29 8.73 26.54
CA GLU A 172 12.81 9.76 27.44
C GLU A 172 11.87 10.08 28.62
N ILE A 173 10.58 10.25 28.34
CA ILE A 173 9.62 10.85 29.27
C ILE A 173 8.83 9.79 30.06
N ILE A 174 8.33 8.77 29.37
CA ILE A 174 7.44 7.76 29.96
C ILE A 174 8.26 6.77 30.79
N GLN A 175 7.77 6.45 31.99
CA GLN A 175 8.48 5.50 32.85
C GLN A 175 8.13 4.06 32.48
N ASP A 176 6.84 3.78 32.32
CA ASP A 176 6.31 2.43 32.19
C ASP A 176 5.38 2.33 30.98
N VAL A 177 5.65 1.34 30.11
CA VAL A 177 4.81 0.98 28.97
C VAL A 177 4.37 -0.47 29.16
N HIS A 178 3.11 -0.66 29.53
CA HIS A 178 2.58 -1.98 29.85
C HIS A 178 2.14 -2.75 28.62
N SER A 179 2.45 -4.05 28.55
CA SER A 179 1.98 -4.93 27.48
C SER A 179 2.02 -6.40 27.85
N THR A 180 1.52 -7.26 26.97
CA THR A 180 1.66 -8.71 27.13
C THR A 180 3.08 -9.14 26.76
N GLN A 181 3.57 -10.23 27.37
CA GLN A 181 4.90 -10.76 27.06
C GLN A 181 5.06 -11.08 25.56
N GLY A 182 4.03 -11.68 24.95
CA GLY A 182 4.07 -12.02 23.52
C GLY A 182 4.19 -10.81 22.60
N MET A 183 3.50 -9.71 22.91
CA MET A 183 3.61 -8.46 22.16
C MET A 183 5.00 -7.82 22.32
N ILE A 184 5.55 -7.85 23.55
CA ILE A 184 6.90 -7.35 23.84
C ILE A 184 7.95 -8.14 23.05
N ASP A 185 7.85 -9.46 23.03
CA ASP A 185 8.77 -10.33 22.30
C ASP A 185 8.66 -10.10 20.78
N GLU A 186 7.44 -9.89 20.28
CA GLU A 186 7.20 -9.56 18.88
C GLU A 186 7.85 -8.23 18.47
N VAL A 187 7.63 -7.15 19.23
CA VAL A 187 8.23 -5.84 18.88
C VAL A 187 9.74 -5.87 18.99
N ARG A 188 10.31 -6.56 20.00
CA ARG A 188 11.76 -6.72 20.13
C ARG A 188 12.38 -7.45 18.93
N ARG A 189 11.71 -8.49 18.43
CA ARG A 189 12.15 -9.19 17.22
C ARG A 189 12.14 -8.25 16.02
N ARG A 190 11.03 -7.55 15.77
CA ARG A 190 10.91 -6.61 14.63
C ARG A 190 11.88 -5.43 14.72
N ALA A 191 12.18 -4.98 15.93
CA ALA A 191 13.15 -3.94 16.24
C ALA A 191 14.58 -4.39 15.89
N ALA A 192 14.93 -5.62 16.27
CA ALA A 192 16.21 -6.22 15.88
C ALA A 192 16.34 -6.38 14.36
N ASP A 193 15.25 -6.80 13.69
CA ASP A 193 15.18 -6.91 12.22
C ASP A 193 15.34 -5.53 11.54
N ALA A 194 14.88 -4.45 12.18
CA ALA A 194 15.07 -3.06 11.72
C ALA A 194 16.46 -2.48 12.03
N GLY A 195 17.27 -3.14 12.85
CA GLY A 195 18.58 -2.65 13.29
C GLY A 195 18.54 -1.66 14.47
N ASP A 196 17.37 -1.37 15.04
CA ASP A 196 17.22 -0.56 16.26
C ASP A 196 16.58 -1.37 17.39
N VAL A 197 17.41 -2.13 18.11
CA VAL A 197 16.96 -2.93 19.27
C VAL A 197 16.43 -2.05 20.41
N SER A 198 16.86 -0.79 20.49
CA SER A 198 16.45 0.12 21.56
C SER A 198 15.01 0.63 21.37
N MET A 199 14.52 0.64 20.13
CA MET A 199 13.25 1.24 19.72
C MET A 199 13.17 2.70 20.19
N ASP A 200 14.19 3.49 19.88
CA ASP A 200 14.41 4.83 20.42
C ASP A 200 14.32 4.92 21.97
N GLY A 201 14.80 3.90 22.68
CA GLY A 201 14.76 3.83 24.15
C GLY A 201 13.44 3.33 24.75
N VAL A 202 12.42 3.03 23.94
CA VAL A 202 11.15 2.46 24.44
C VAL A 202 11.35 1.06 25.03
N ASN A 203 12.31 0.28 24.53
CA ASN A 203 12.55 -1.09 24.97
C ASN A 203 12.75 -1.22 26.50
N ASP A 204 13.44 -0.24 27.09
CA ASP A 204 13.77 -0.22 28.52
C ASP A 204 12.57 0.15 29.40
N ARG A 205 11.47 0.63 28.78
CA ARG A 205 10.21 1.01 29.45
C ARG A 205 9.17 -0.09 29.39
N LEU A 206 9.41 -1.16 28.62
CA LEU A 206 8.43 -2.23 28.42
C LEU A 206 8.30 -3.11 29.67
N LEU A 207 7.11 -3.07 30.27
CA LEU A 207 6.76 -3.90 31.42
C LEU A 207 5.73 -4.97 31.04
N PRO A 208 6.05 -6.26 31.22
CA PRO A 208 5.11 -7.33 30.96
C PRO A 208 3.99 -7.33 32.01
N VAL A 209 2.78 -7.61 31.54
CA VAL A 209 1.57 -7.78 32.34
C VAL A 209 1.13 -9.22 32.23
N ASP A 210 0.84 -9.84 33.37
CA ASP A 210 0.22 -11.15 33.41
C ASP A 210 -1.23 -11.08 32.91
N GLY A 211 -1.51 -11.74 31.78
CA GLY A 211 -2.83 -11.78 31.18
C GLY A 211 -2.83 -11.71 29.66
N ASP A 212 -3.99 -11.39 29.10
CA ASP A 212 -4.20 -11.22 27.66
C ASP A 212 -4.25 -9.73 27.26
N ALA A 213 -4.49 -9.46 25.98
CA ALA A 213 -4.60 -8.09 25.47
C ALA A 213 -5.76 -7.30 26.11
N ILE A 214 -6.80 -7.98 26.60
CA ILE A 214 -7.92 -7.35 27.29
C ILE A 214 -7.47 -6.88 28.68
N ALA A 215 -6.67 -7.69 29.39
CA ALA A 215 -6.09 -7.30 30.66
C ALA A 215 -5.21 -6.04 30.52
N VAL A 216 -4.37 -5.97 29.48
CA VAL A 216 -3.57 -4.76 29.17
C VAL A 216 -4.46 -3.57 28.84
N SER A 217 -5.48 -3.74 28.01
CA SER A 217 -6.42 -2.66 27.65
C SER A 217 -7.16 -2.11 28.88
N LYS A 218 -7.59 -2.97 29.81
CA LYS A 218 -8.21 -2.56 31.08
C LYS A 218 -7.30 -1.74 31.98
N MET A 219 -5.97 -1.85 31.84
CA MET A 219 -5.07 -0.99 32.59
C MET A 219 -5.22 0.48 32.20
N TRP A 220 -5.78 0.79 31.03
CA TRP A 220 -6.05 2.16 30.61
C TRP A 220 -6.96 2.92 31.59
N GLU A 221 -7.92 2.22 32.19
CA GLU A 221 -8.85 2.77 33.19
C GLU A 221 -8.13 3.22 34.48
N ASN A 222 -6.96 2.66 34.77
CA ASN A 222 -6.18 3.06 35.94
C ASN A 222 -5.49 4.41 35.68
N PRO A 223 -5.75 5.46 36.50
CA PRO A 223 -5.10 6.76 36.33
C PRO A 223 -3.57 6.72 36.41
N ALA A 224 -3.00 5.73 37.10
CA ALA A 224 -1.54 5.57 37.21
C ALA A 224 -0.88 5.00 35.95
N THR A 225 -1.65 4.40 35.03
CA THR A 225 -1.11 3.89 33.77
C THR A 225 -0.85 5.06 32.82
N GLU A 226 0.43 5.30 32.50
CA GLU A 226 0.86 6.36 31.56
C GLU A 226 0.67 5.92 30.11
N ALA A 227 1.15 4.72 29.78
CA ALA A 227 1.16 4.18 28.43
C ALA A 227 1.00 2.67 28.38
N ILE A 228 0.47 2.18 27.26
CA ILE A 228 0.38 0.74 26.95
C ILE A 228 0.85 0.48 25.53
N LEU A 229 1.49 -0.66 25.30
CA LEU A 229 1.83 -1.17 23.97
C LEU A 229 0.76 -2.17 23.54
N VAL A 230 0.03 -1.84 22.48
CA VAL A 230 -1.08 -2.62 21.95
C VAL A 230 -1.10 -2.52 20.41
N SER A 231 -1.99 -3.25 19.75
CA SER A 231 -2.22 -3.06 18.32
C SER A 231 -2.92 -1.72 18.07
N ARG A 232 -2.69 -1.10 16.91
CA ARG A 232 -3.32 0.17 16.52
C ARG A 232 -4.83 0.13 16.60
N GLY A 233 -5.45 -0.98 16.17
CA GLY A 233 -6.90 -1.16 16.24
C GLY A 233 -7.42 -1.16 17.68
N MET A 234 -6.67 -1.73 18.63
CA MET A 234 -7.01 -1.66 20.05
C MET A 234 -6.83 -0.24 20.60
N ALA A 235 -5.75 0.45 20.22
CA ALA A 235 -5.48 1.81 20.66
C ALA A 235 -6.58 2.80 20.24
N LEU A 236 -7.20 2.59 19.07
CA LEU A 236 -8.32 3.42 18.59
C LEU A 236 -9.61 3.27 19.42
N LEU A 237 -9.73 2.20 20.23
CA LEU A 237 -10.88 1.97 21.11
C LEU A 237 -10.70 2.59 22.51
N LEU A 238 -9.59 3.30 22.75
CA LEU A 238 -9.28 3.93 24.03
C LEU A 238 -9.70 5.41 23.98
N ASP A 239 -10.82 5.75 24.63
CA ASP A 239 -11.51 7.04 24.50
C ASP A 239 -11.58 7.88 25.79
N ASP A 240 -11.37 7.28 26.97
CA ASP A 240 -11.42 7.96 28.27
C ASP A 240 -10.16 7.72 29.14
N PRO A 241 -9.12 8.57 29.04
CA PRO A 241 -8.94 9.62 28.05
C PRO A 241 -8.54 9.05 26.68
N GLU A 242 -8.83 9.80 25.61
CA GLU A 242 -8.46 9.42 24.24
C GLU A 242 -6.97 9.08 24.14
N ALA A 243 -6.65 7.98 23.44
CA ALA A 243 -5.27 7.61 23.19
C ALA A 243 -4.60 8.51 22.14
N LYS A 244 -3.37 8.91 22.45
CA LYS A 244 -2.41 9.39 21.48
C LYS A 244 -1.58 8.20 21.01
N ILE A 245 -1.65 7.91 19.71
CA ILE A 245 -0.95 6.78 19.09
C ILE A 245 0.44 7.22 18.65
N ILE A 246 1.47 6.57 19.20
CA ILE A 246 2.87 6.78 18.83
C ILE A 246 3.36 5.53 18.07
N PRO A 247 3.71 5.66 16.78
CA PRO A 247 4.31 4.56 16.03
C PRO A 247 5.70 4.24 16.57
N LEU A 248 6.08 2.97 16.49
CA LEU A 248 7.41 2.49 16.84
C LEU A 248 8.28 2.32 15.58
N PRO A 249 9.59 2.55 15.65
CA PRO A 249 10.52 2.32 14.55
C PRO A 249 10.78 0.81 14.39
N LEU A 250 9.80 0.09 13.86
CA LEU A 250 9.85 -1.35 13.66
C LEU A 250 9.81 -1.69 12.18
N SER A 251 10.43 -2.81 11.81
CA SER A 251 10.37 -3.32 10.44
C SER A 251 9.06 -4.03 10.14
N GLY A 252 8.66 -3.97 8.88
CA GLY A 252 7.55 -4.76 8.34
C GLY A 252 6.20 -4.31 8.89
N LEU A 253 6.08 -3.02 9.23
CA LEU A 253 4.80 -2.41 9.56
C LEU A 253 4.08 -2.00 8.27
N VAL A 254 2.75 -2.10 8.30
CA VAL A 254 1.94 -1.64 7.15
C VAL A 254 2.06 -0.13 7.00
N ILE A 255 2.11 0.61 8.11
CA ILE A 255 2.28 2.07 8.09
C ILE A 255 3.63 2.51 7.49
N GLU A 256 4.70 1.76 7.73
CA GLU A 256 6.03 2.04 7.17
C GLU A 256 6.00 1.99 5.63
N ALA A 257 5.36 0.96 5.07
CA ALA A 257 5.18 0.85 3.64
C ALA A 257 4.30 1.99 3.09
N ILE A 258 3.22 2.34 3.78
CA ILE A 258 2.35 3.43 3.32
C ILE A 258 3.08 4.78 3.33
N ASP A 259 3.96 5.03 4.29
CA ASP A 259 4.72 6.29 4.34
C ASP A 259 5.90 6.32 3.36
N SER A 260 6.39 5.14 2.90
CA SER A 260 7.60 5.03 2.04
C SER A 260 7.30 4.96 0.54
N TYR A 261 6.09 4.54 0.17
CA TYR A 261 5.69 4.34 -1.21
C TYR A 261 4.60 5.32 -1.61
N ASP A 262 4.48 5.52 -2.93
CA ASP A 262 3.55 6.44 -3.54
C ASP A 262 2.22 5.78 -3.89
N LYS A 263 2.32 4.52 -4.31
CA LYS A 263 1.20 3.63 -4.61
C LYS A 263 1.55 2.25 -4.08
N ILE A 264 0.55 1.55 -3.56
CA ILE A 264 0.69 0.14 -3.20
C ILE A 264 -0.39 -0.63 -3.92
N PHE A 265 -0.02 -1.63 -4.72
CA PHE A 265 -0.98 -2.57 -5.31
C PHE A 265 -1.10 -3.80 -4.43
N VAL A 266 -2.33 -4.15 -4.04
CA VAL A 266 -2.62 -5.44 -3.42
C VAL A 266 -3.12 -6.38 -4.51
N VAL A 267 -2.29 -7.35 -4.88
CA VAL A 267 -2.58 -8.34 -5.91
C VAL A 267 -3.01 -9.63 -5.23
N ARG A 268 -4.28 -9.97 -5.36
CA ARG A 268 -4.84 -11.25 -4.90
C ARG A 268 -4.91 -12.23 -6.06
N ILE A 269 -4.32 -13.39 -5.88
CA ILE A 269 -4.31 -14.53 -6.81
C ILE A 269 -5.11 -15.65 -6.14
N ASP A 270 -6.11 -16.16 -6.84
CA ASP A 270 -6.99 -17.25 -6.41
C ASP A 270 -6.91 -18.34 -7.49
N GLU A 271 -6.25 -19.46 -7.18
CA GLU A 271 -6.09 -20.62 -8.04
C GLU A 271 -6.98 -21.81 -7.63
N ASP A 272 -7.66 -21.71 -6.48
CA ASP A 272 -8.57 -22.74 -5.96
C ASP A 272 -9.81 -22.95 -6.85
N VAL A 273 -10.24 -21.93 -7.60
CA VAL A 273 -11.39 -21.99 -8.51
C VAL A 273 -10.92 -21.82 -9.97
N ALA A 274 -11.41 -22.68 -10.87
CA ALA A 274 -11.15 -22.55 -12.30
C ALA A 274 -12.26 -21.75 -13.01
N PRO A 275 -11.93 -20.74 -13.85
CA PRO A 275 -10.58 -20.26 -14.14
C PRO A 275 -9.98 -19.49 -12.96
N ALA A 276 -8.66 -19.58 -12.82
CA ALA A 276 -7.93 -18.85 -11.79
C ALA A 276 -8.11 -17.34 -12.00
N THR A 277 -8.10 -16.59 -10.90
CA THR A 277 -8.49 -15.18 -10.89
C THR A 277 -7.38 -14.33 -10.29
N VAL A 278 -7.09 -13.19 -10.93
CA VAL A 278 -6.28 -12.11 -10.36
C VAL A 278 -7.19 -10.92 -10.08
N SER A 279 -7.22 -10.46 -8.84
CA SER A 279 -7.88 -9.23 -8.42
C SER A 279 -6.84 -8.24 -7.91
N VAL A 280 -6.89 -6.98 -8.36
CA VAL A 280 -5.96 -5.94 -7.94
C VAL A 280 -6.72 -4.73 -7.43
N VAL A 281 -6.28 -4.17 -6.32
CA VAL A 281 -6.68 -2.84 -5.86
C VAL A 281 -5.44 -1.97 -5.68
N GLU A 282 -5.54 -0.72 -6.11
CA GLU A 282 -4.55 0.31 -5.85
C GLU A 282 -4.85 1.00 -4.51
N ILE A 283 -3.81 1.22 -3.71
CA ILE A 283 -3.81 2.13 -2.57
C ILE A 283 -3.02 3.38 -2.97
N ASP A 284 -3.69 4.52 -3.04
CA ASP A 284 -3.04 5.82 -3.06
C ASP A 284 -2.61 6.16 -1.63
N THR A 285 -1.30 6.15 -1.37
CA THR A 285 -0.77 6.28 0.00
C THR A 285 -0.90 7.69 0.55
N LEU A 286 -0.80 8.71 -0.31
CA LEU A 286 -0.94 10.11 0.04
C LEU A 286 -2.38 10.41 0.50
N MET A 287 -3.36 9.95 -0.27
CA MET A 287 -4.79 10.13 0.05
C MET A 287 -5.33 9.05 0.98
N ARG A 288 -4.57 7.99 1.25
CA ARG A 288 -4.98 6.78 1.98
C ARG A 288 -6.28 6.18 1.42
N HIS A 289 -6.39 6.22 0.09
CA HIS A 289 -7.60 5.85 -0.63
C HIS A 289 -7.40 4.53 -1.38
N PHE A 290 -8.41 3.67 -1.33
CA PHE A 290 -8.45 2.42 -2.08
C PHE A 290 -9.24 2.64 -3.37
N GLY A 291 -8.59 2.40 -4.51
CA GLY A 291 -9.20 2.48 -5.82
C GLY A 291 -10.23 1.38 -6.08
N PRO A 292 -10.82 1.35 -7.29
CA PRO A 292 -11.67 0.25 -7.69
C PRO A 292 -10.87 -1.05 -7.79
N VAL A 293 -11.55 -2.19 -7.54
CA VAL A 293 -10.98 -3.51 -7.77
C VAL A 293 -11.06 -3.83 -9.26
N ALA A 294 -9.92 -4.05 -9.91
CA ALA A 294 -9.85 -4.66 -11.23
C ALA A 294 -9.73 -6.18 -11.09
N THR A 295 -10.33 -6.94 -12.02
CA THR A 295 -10.30 -8.41 -11.96
C THR A 295 -10.17 -9.01 -13.35
N GLN A 296 -9.25 -9.95 -13.52
CA GLN A 296 -9.10 -10.72 -14.74
C GLN A 296 -8.87 -12.20 -14.43
N ASN A 297 -9.26 -13.06 -15.37
CA ASN A 297 -9.09 -14.50 -15.24
C ASN A 297 -7.92 -14.99 -16.11
N PHE A 298 -7.30 -16.08 -15.70
CA PHE A 298 -6.30 -16.80 -16.50
C PHE A 298 -6.53 -18.31 -16.40
N VAL A 299 -6.04 -19.05 -17.40
CA VAL A 299 -6.21 -20.52 -17.45
C VAL A 299 -4.87 -21.21 -17.27
N GLN A 300 -3.80 -20.65 -17.83
CA GLN A 300 -2.47 -21.25 -17.76
C GLN A 300 -1.59 -20.48 -16.79
N PRO A 301 -0.82 -21.16 -15.91
CA PRO A 301 0.11 -20.47 -14.99
C PRO A 301 1.11 -19.54 -15.70
N SER A 302 1.48 -19.85 -16.96
CA SER A 302 2.36 -18.98 -17.76
C SER A 302 1.74 -17.62 -18.11
N GLU A 303 0.42 -17.48 -18.03
CA GLU A 303 -0.30 -16.23 -18.28
C GLU A 303 -0.38 -15.34 -17.04
N MET A 304 -0.07 -15.87 -15.85
CA MET A 304 -0.29 -15.22 -14.55
C MET A 304 0.37 -13.84 -14.49
N ALA A 305 1.67 -13.73 -14.74
CA ALA A 305 2.38 -12.45 -14.66
C ALA A 305 1.81 -11.39 -15.63
N SER A 306 1.50 -11.78 -16.88
CA SER A 306 0.88 -10.88 -17.84
C SER A 306 -0.53 -10.44 -17.42
N THR A 307 -1.26 -11.32 -16.72
CA THR A 307 -2.61 -11.05 -16.22
C THR A 307 -2.52 -10.10 -15.03
N ILE A 308 -1.61 -10.33 -14.08
CA ILE A 308 -1.32 -9.37 -13.00
C ILE A 308 -0.99 -7.99 -13.57
N GLY A 309 -0.07 -7.91 -14.53
CA GLY A 309 0.33 -6.64 -15.13
C GLY A 309 -0.84 -5.91 -15.80
N ARG A 310 -1.66 -6.61 -16.60
CA ARG A 310 -2.87 -5.99 -17.21
C ARG A 310 -3.86 -5.51 -16.16
N THR A 311 -4.12 -6.30 -15.11
CA THR A 311 -5.06 -5.94 -14.05
C THR A 311 -4.54 -4.76 -13.21
N MET A 312 -3.23 -4.67 -12.98
CA MET A 312 -2.60 -3.50 -12.35
C MET A 312 -2.77 -2.24 -13.18
N ILE A 313 -2.56 -2.33 -14.50
CA ILE A 313 -2.75 -1.20 -15.42
C ILE A 313 -4.21 -0.72 -15.42
N GLU A 314 -5.16 -1.65 -15.35
CA GLU A 314 -6.59 -1.34 -15.26
C GLU A 314 -6.98 -0.70 -13.92
N ALA A 315 -6.37 -1.14 -12.82
CA ALA A 315 -6.59 -0.56 -11.48
C ALA A 315 -5.90 0.80 -11.28
N PHE A 316 -4.89 1.13 -12.09
CA PHE A 316 -4.04 2.30 -11.87
C PHE A 316 -4.79 3.63 -12.08
N ALA A 317 -4.74 4.48 -11.05
CA ALA A 317 -5.27 5.84 -11.07
C ALA A 317 -4.12 6.86 -10.98
N PRO A 318 -3.69 7.47 -12.11
CA PRO A 318 -2.61 8.44 -12.10
C PRO A 318 -3.03 9.71 -11.34
N VAL A 319 -2.18 10.19 -10.43
CA VAL A 319 -2.40 11.42 -9.66
C VAL A 319 -1.24 12.37 -9.87
N VAL A 320 -1.48 13.52 -10.49
CA VAL A 320 -0.44 14.52 -10.73
C VAL A 320 0.11 15.01 -9.38
N ARG A 321 1.43 14.88 -9.21
CA ARG A 321 2.17 15.44 -8.07
C ARG A 321 2.62 16.84 -8.41
N ILE A 322 2.24 17.80 -7.56
CA ILE A 322 2.88 19.11 -7.55
C ILE A 322 3.91 19.05 -6.43
N GLU A 323 5.13 18.70 -6.80
CA GLU A 323 6.27 18.86 -5.90
C GLU A 323 6.42 20.36 -5.55
N ASP A 324 6.81 20.68 -4.31
CA ASP A 324 7.03 22.05 -3.83
C ASP A 324 5.82 22.99 -3.72
N ALA A 325 4.58 22.47 -3.64
CA ALA A 325 3.41 23.30 -3.31
C ALA A 325 3.62 24.09 -1.99
N GLY A 326 3.79 25.40 -2.08
CA GLY A 326 3.99 26.30 -0.94
C GLY A 326 5.41 26.86 -0.76
N LYS A 327 6.41 26.42 -1.55
CA LYS A 327 7.67 27.17 -1.68
C LYS A 327 7.44 28.33 -2.65
N LYS A 328 8.12 29.47 -2.45
CA LYS A 328 7.95 30.69 -3.29
C LYS A 328 8.17 30.48 -4.80
N ASN A 329 8.70 29.32 -5.17
CA ASN A 329 9.05 28.94 -6.54
C ASN A 329 8.32 27.67 -7.00
N ALA A 330 7.21 27.28 -6.38
CA ALA A 330 6.39 26.15 -6.82
C ALA A 330 6.04 26.29 -8.31
N LYS A 331 6.37 25.27 -9.11
CA LYS A 331 5.95 25.14 -10.51
C LYS A 331 5.49 23.70 -10.72
N GLY A 332 4.33 23.55 -11.35
CA GLY A 332 3.78 22.26 -11.76
C GLY A 332 3.88 22.08 -13.26
#